data_AF-J2FTB9-F1
#
_entry.id   AF-J2FTB9-F1
#
_cell.length_a   1.000
_cell.length_b   1.000
_cell.length_c   1.000
_cell.angle_alpha   90.00
_cell.angle_beta   90.00
_cell.angle_gamma   90.00
#
_symmetry.space_group_name_H-M   'P 1'
#
loop_
_entity.id
_entity.type
_entity.pdbx_description
1 polymer ?
#
loop_
_entity_poly.entity_id
_entity_poly.type
_entity_poly.pdbx_seq_one_letter_code
_entity_poly.pdbx_strand_id
1 'polypeptide(L)'
;MKKLRVVISTLAMAALVTGMVPFTQTSTVAAKKASPKPIAKVALVPLDDRPVNTYFPQMSARAGGVEAIMPDEDMLGHFMTPGDGEEIGDWLIKQASKVDGSVISVSMLAYGGLVASRTDQQSYEDALSNIEAIKRLRDKHSKKPIYVFDTIQRLAVTATDPETLKYYEQIREWAILYDEVHNLGMIEKKDRLDQLEREIPESVLEDYLNARERNHKINSLMIDWVEDGTIDYLVLAQDDAAPHGLHRAERETLVKKAKELDVEDRVAIFPGADEVGTVLLSRFALNEMRIHPKVAVEYSGIDGSEWTAPFEDTTFDVNVEKHIIAAGGKPVRDEDDADIVLMINSPKKKGQSNAERREDLDEFVEEINDLLEEGKQVAITDVTITNKADPELIERLQEEVKLPELFAYTAWGTAGNNMGSALGQALQRSAFLEKGNQFGVPLTVDAAKTHINLLLSSFVNDHHYRNEVMAEARNLVKELNGNEWNLGDDYDEVNDFVRDALTPHTEEWYENYFANQSLVIGKRGKNTFEGEIVELTDREIKLPWERLFEVFVGPEVKIERK
;
A
#
# COMPACT_ATOMS: atom_id res chain seq x y z
N MET A 1 30.09 -80.19 56.10
CA MET A 1 29.66 -81.19 55.10
C MET A 1 29.65 -80.51 53.73
N LYS A 2 30.49 -81.05 52.84
CA LYS A 2 30.63 -80.91 51.37
C LYS A 2 30.68 -79.50 50.74
N LYS A 3 31.59 -79.18 49.80
CA LYS A 3 32.99 -79.55 49.47
C LYS A 3 33.32 -78.80 48.15
N LEU A 4 34.63 -78.59 47.93
CA LEU A 4 35.37 -78.37 46.67
C LEU A 4 35.24 -76.99 45.99
N ARG A 5 36.30 -76.15 45.91
CA ARG A 5 37.59 -76.24 45.15
C ARG A 5 37.40 -76.47 43.65
N VAL A 6 38.01 -75.59 42.83
CA VAL A 6 39.19 -75.93 42.01
C VAL A 6 39.82 -74.65 41.40
N VAL A 7 41.14 -74.71 41.31
CA VAL A 7 42.16 -73.78 40.78
C VAL A 7 42.15 -73.84 39.24
N ILE A 8 42.67 -72.88 38.46
CA ILE A 8 43.94 -73.04 37.69
C ILE A 8 44.09 -71.91 36.63
N SER A 9 45.20 -71.18 36.76
CA SER A 9 46.22 -70.73 35.78
C SER A 9 45.93 -69.91 34.50
N THR A 10 46.65 -68.78 34.41
CA THR A 10 47.47 -68.22 33.29
C THR A 10 47.33 -68.75 31.85
N LEU A 11 47.22 -67.83 30.89
CA LEU A 11 48.02 -67.69 29.63
C LEU A 11 47.60 -66.34 28.97
N ALA A 12 48.44 -65.30 28.90
CA ALA A 12 49.46 -64.99 27.88
C ALA A 12 48.91 -64.58 26.49
N MET A 13 49.16 -63.30 26.14
CA MET A 13 49.39 -62.68 24.81
C MET A 13 48.44 -62.99 23.64
N ALA A 14 47.82 -61.94 23.08
CA ALA A 14 48.34 -61.26 21.87
C ALA A 14 47.31 -60.29 21.24
N ALA A 15 47.85 -59.34 20.47
CA ALA A 15 47.27 -58.58 19.36
C ALA A 15 46.64 -57.21 19.65
N LEU A 16 47.25 -56.22 19.00
CA LEU A 16 46.81 -54.85 18.81
C LEU A 16 45.37 -54.78 18.27
N VAL A 17 44.59 -53.86 18.81
CA VAL A 17 43.51 -53.20 18.06
C VAL A 17 43.66 -51.69 18.24
N THR A 18 43.98 -51.05 17.12
CA THR A 18 43.94 -49.61 16.89
C THR A 18 42.50 -49.07 16.95
N GLY A 19 42.35 -47.90 17.59
CA GLY A 19 41.33 -46.90 17.21
C GLY A 19 39.97 -46.98 17.90
N MET A 20 39.70 -46.02 18.78
CA MET A 20 38.61 -45.04 18.63
C MET A 20 38.55 -44.15 19.88
N VAL A 21 38.80 -42.86 19.69
CA VAL A 21 38.52 -41.81 20.68
C VAL A 21 37.00 -41.63 20.74
N PRO A 22 36.35 -41.53 21.93
CA PRO A 22 34.93 -41.25 21.99
C PRO A 22 34.69 -39.81 21.52
N PHE A 23 33.97 -39.65 20.42
CA PHE A 23 33.38 -38.38 20.02
C PHE A 23 32.46 -37.90 21.15
N THR A 24 32.84 -36.78 21.79
CA THR A 24 31.93 -35.99 22.61
C THR A 24 30.83 -35.46 21.70
N GLN A 25 29.60 -35.96 21.88
CA GLN A 25 28.42 -35.33 21.31
C GLN A 25 28.27 -33.93 21.91
N THR A 26 28.72 -32.93 21.16
CA THR A 26 28.27 -31.55 21.33
C THR A 26 26.78 -31.54 20.99
N SER A 27 25.94 -31.48 22.02
CA SER A 27 24.52 -31.18 21.84
C SER A 27 24.41 -29.78 21.25
N THR A 28 24.24 -29.70 19.94
CA THR A 28 23.75 -28.49 19.26
C THR A 28 22.33 -28.26 19.76
N VAL A 29 22.19 -27.39 20.76
CA VAL A 29 20.89 -26.78 21.05
C VAL A 29 20.57 -25.95 19.81
N ALA A 30 19.75 -26.51 18.91
CA ALA A 30 19.10 -25.73 17.87
C ALA A 30 18.28 -24.67 18.59
N ALA A 31 18.82 -23.44 18.65
CA ALA A 31 18.06 -22.29 19.09
C ALA A 31 16.84 -22.24 18.17
N LYS A 32 15.64 -22.49 18.69
CA LYS A 32 14.40 -22.13 18.00
C LYS A 32 14.57 -20.68 17.59
N LYS A 33 14.66 -20.38 16.29
CA LYS A 33 14.58 -19.01 15.77
C LYS A 33 13.24 -18.47 16.27
N ALA A 34 13.26 -17.71 17.36
CA ALA A 34 12.08 -17.02 17.83
C ALA A 34 11.77 -15.93 16.81
N SER A 35 10.53 -15.91 16.30
CA SER A 35 10.06 -14.86 15.40
C SER A 35 10.31 -13.48 16.04
N PRO A 36 10.69 -12.46 15.25
CA PRO A 36 10.91 -11.12 15.77
C PRO A 36 9.65 -10.63 16.48
N LYS A 37 9.81 -10.10 17.71
CA LYS A 37 8.69 -9.49 18.43
C LYS A 37 8.48 -8.08 17.87
N PRO A 38 7.29 -7.73 17.36
CA PRO A 38 7.01 -6.40 16.83
C PRO A 38 6.92 -5.37 17.96
N ILE A 39 7.02 -4.09 17.59
CA ILE A 39 6.84 -2.93 18.48
C ILE A 39 5.39 -2.87 18.98
N ALA A 40 4.46 -3.06 18.05
CA ALA A 40 3.03 -3.07 18.27
C ALA A 40 2.37 -3.98 17.24
N LYS A 41 1.14 -4.40 17.53
CA LYS A 41 0.30 -5.17 16.60
C LYS A 41 -0.97 -4.40 16.27
N VAL A 42 -1.38 -4.35 15.00
CA VAL A 42 -2.58 -3.65 14.53
C VAL A 42 -3.52 -4.63 13.85
N ALA A 43 -4.82 -4.51 14.11
CA ALA A 43 -5.83 -5.16 13.27
C ALA A 43 -6.11 -4.27 12.05
N LEU A 44 -5.80 -4.76 10.85
CA LEU A 44 -6.12 -4.11 9.59
C LEU A 44 -7.34 -4.81 8.98
N VAL A 45 -8.41 -4.07 8.73
CA VAL A 45 -9.44 -4.47 7.76
C VAL A 45 -9.11 -3.73 6.46
N PRO A 46 -8.61 -4.45 5.43
CA PRO A 46 -8.13 -3.84 4.19
C PRO A 46 -9.29 -3.33 3.34
N LEU A 47 -9.01 -2.55 2.30
CA LEU A 47 -10.03 -2.03 1.38
C LEU A 47 -10.68 -3.13 0.51
N ASP A 48 -9.87 -4.07 0.04
CA ASP A 48 -10.22 -5.29 -0.68
C ASP A 48 -9.07 -6.32 -0.55
N ASP A 49 -9.16 -7.44 -1.26
CA ASP A 49 -8.17 -8.53 -1.22
C ASP A 49 -6.92 -8.29 -2.09
N ARG A 50 -6.83 -7.17 -2.83
CA ARG A 50 -5.70 -6.91 -3.73
C ARG A 50 -4.40 -6.72 -2.96
N PRO A 51 -3.23 -7.09 -3.54
CA PRO A 51 -1.93 -6.92 -2.90
C PRO A 51 -1.62 -5.51 -2.41
N VAL A 52 -2.14 -4.48 -3.07
CA VAL A 52 -1.93 -3.10 -2.62
C VAL A 52 -2.70 -2.76 -1.34
N ASN A 53 -3.77 -3.47 -1.05
CA ASN A 53 -4.60 -3.31 0.14
C ASN A 53 -4.28 -4.34 1.24
N THR A 54 -3.56 -5.42 0.89
CA THR A 54 -3.17 -6.50 1.80
C THR A 54 -1.65 -6.55 2.00
N TYR A 55 -0.91 -7.04 1.01
CA TYR A 55 0.54 -7.23 1.07
C TYR A 55 1.31 -5.93 1.32
N PHE A 56 1.08 -4.88 0.54
CA PHE A 56 1.81 -3.61 0.64
C PHE A 56 1.67 -2.97 2.03
N PRO A 57 0.46 -2.75 2.59
CA PRO A 57 0.31 -2.20 3.94
C PRO A 57 0.93 -3.10 5.02
N GLN A 58 0.78 -4.43 4.91
CA GLN A 58 1.40 -5.35 5.87
C GLN A 58 2.93 -5.28 5.85
N MET A 59 3.53 -5.28 4.67
CA MET A 59 4.98 -5.21 4.52
C MET A 59 5.50 -3.83 4.92
N SER A 60 4.77 -2.76 4.60
CA SER A 60 5.13 -1.39 4.97
C SER A 60 5.14 -1.22 6.50
N ALA A 61 4.11 -1.73 7.18
CA ALA A 61 4.07 -1.78 8.65
C ALA A 61 5.22 -2.59 9.24
N ARG A 62 5.53 -3.75 8.65
CA ARG A 62 6.62 -4.63 9.10
C ARG A 62 8.00 -4.01 8.87
N ALA A 63 8.19 -3.24 7.80
CA ALA A 63 9.38 -2.42 7.56
C ALA A 63 9.55 -1.32 8.63
N GLY A 64 8.45 -0.86 9.22
CA GLY A 64 8.39 0.00 10.41
C GLY A 64 8.43 -0.73 11.76
N GLY A 65 8.58 -2.06 11.78
CA GLY A 65 8.63 -2.88 13.00
C GLY A 65 7.26 -3.14 13.66
N VAL A 66 6.15 -2.86 12.98
CA VAL A 66 4.78 -3.12 13.43
C VAL A 66 4.23 -4.36 12.72
N GLU A 67 3.43 -5.17 13.40
CA GLU A 67 2.75 -6.32 12.79
C GLU A 67 1.29 -5.98 12.50
N ALA A 68 0.90 -5.92 11.22
CA ALA A 68 -0.49 -5.81 10.82
C ALA A 68 -1.09 -7.21 10.59
N ILE A 69 -2.11 -7.56 11.38
CA ILE A 69 -2.90 -8.79 11.18
C ILE A 69 -4.20 -8.46 10.45
N MET A 70 -4.69 -9.38 9.62
CA MET A 70 -5.89 -9.20 8.80
C MET A 70 -6.88 -10.36 9.02
N PRO A 71 -8.15 -10.21 8.62
CA PRO A 71 -9.05 -11.34 8.41
C PRO A 71 -8.43 -12.38 7.47
N ASP A 72 -8.92 -13.62 7.56
CA ASP A 72 -8.49 -14.67 6.64
C ASP A 72 -9.01 -14.37 5.22
N GLU A 73 -8.32 -14.86 4.19
CA GLU A 73 -8.60 -14.48 2.77
C GLU A 73 -10.04 -14.78 2.34
N ASP A 74 -10.63 -15.87 2.84
CA ASP A 74 -12.01 -16.27 2.56
C ASP A 74 -13.05 -15.27 3.09
N MET A 75 -12.71 -14.51 4.12
CA MET A 75 -13.57 -13.46 4.67
C MET A 75 -13.55 -12.18 3.82
N LEU A 76 -12.47 -11.91 3.09
CA LEU A 76 -12.27 -10.67 2.33
C LEU A 76 -13.00 -10.68 0.98
N GLY A 77 -13.52 -11.82 0.55
CA GLY A 77 -14.08 -12.00 -0.77
C GLY A 77 -13.00 -12.12 -1.85
N HIS A 78 -13.40 -11.99 -3.11
CA HIS A 78 -12.48 -12.09 -4.24
C HIS A 78 -13.03 -11.41 -5.48
N PHE A 79 -12.34 -10.37 -5.95
CA PHE A 79 -12.68 -9.59 -7.15
C PHE A 79 -14.12 -9.06 -7.17
N MET A 80 -15.06 -9.78 -7.81
CA MET A 80 -16.48 -9.41 -7.89
C MET A 80 -17.33 -10.08 -6.79
N THR A 81 -16.75 -11.01 -6.03
CA THR A 81 -17.40 -11.64 -4.88
C THR A 81 -17.13 -10.79 -3.65
N PRO A 82 -18.15 -10.17 -3.03
CA PRO A 82 -17.95 -9.37 -1.83
C PRO A 82 -17.46 -10.21 -0.65
N GLY A 83 -16.66 -9.61 0.22
CA GLY A 83 -16.31 -10.16 1.54
C GLY A 83 -17.48 -10.15 2.52
N ASP A 84 -17.31 -10.86 3.63
CA ASP A 84 -18.33 -11.00 4.68
C ASP A 84 -18.10 -9.98 5.80
N GLY A 85 -18.83 -8.87 5.74
CA GLY A 85 -18.75 -7.80 6.73
C GLY A 85 -19.13 -8.22 8.16
N GLU A 86 -20.05 -9.19 8.31
CA GLU A 86 -20.47 -9.68 9.63
C GLU A 86 -19.34 -10.50 10.26
N GLU A 87 -18.77 -11.45 9.51
CA GLU A 87 -17.65 -12.27 9.97
C GLU A 87 -16.41 -11.41 10.27
N ILE A 88 -16.10 -10.42 9.44
CA ILE A 88 -15.01 -9.47 9.66
C ILE A 88 -15.24 -8.66 10.95
N GLY A 89 -16.48 -8.23 11.20
CA GLY A 89 -16.87 -7.56 12.44
C GLY A 89 -16.61 -8.43 13.66
N ASP A 90 -16.99 -9.72 13.61
CA ASP A 90 -16.74 -10.67 14.70
C ASP A 90 -15.24 -10.97 14.88
N TRP A 91 -14.49 -11.06 13.78
CA TRP A 91 -13.03 -11.18 13.82
C TRP A 91 -12.39 -9.99 14.53
N LEU A 92 -12.80 -8.75 14.24
CA LEU A 92 -12.30 -7.55 14.92
C LEU A 92 -12.48 -7.64 16.44
N ILE A 93 -13.68 -8.00 16.88
CA ILE A 93 -14.00 -8.16 18.31
C ILE A 93 -13.16 -9.27 18.96
N LYS A 94 -12.89 -10.36 18.24
CA LYS A 94 -12.05 -11.47 18.70
C LYS A 94 -10.57 -11.09 18.82
N GLN A 95 -10.05 -10.25 17.92
CA GLN A 95 -8.66 -9.79 17.95
C GLN A 95 -8.43 -8.61 18.90
N ALA A 96 -9.48 -7.92 19.33
CA ALA A 96 -9.38 -6.67 20.08
C ALA A 96 -8.47 -6.71 21.32
N SER A 97 -8.36 -7.86 22.02
CA SER A 97 -7.48 -7.99 23.19
C SER A 97 -6.01 -8.31 22.84
N LYS A 98 -5.71 -8.63 21.58
CA LYS A 98 -4.40 -9.07 21.09
C LYS A 98 -3.67 -8.03 20.24
N VAL A 99 -4.35 -6.95 19.87
CA VAL A 99 -3.82 -5.84 19.08
C VAL A 99 -3.76 -4.58 19.93
N ASP A 100 -2.91 -3.64 19.56
CA ASP A 100 -2.70 -2.36 20.24
C ASP A 100 -3.59 -1.25 19.63
N GLY A 101 -4.08 -1.42 18.40
CA GLY A 101 -5.05 -0.55 17.74
C GLY A 101 -5.66 -1.20 16.50
N SER A 102 -6.43 -0.42 15.74
CA SER A 102 -7.11 -0.90 14.52
C SER A 102 -7.12 0.16 13.42
N VAL A 103 -6.98 -0.31 12.17
CA VAL A 103 -7.18 0.45 10.93
C VAL A 103 -8.28 -0.26 10.17
N ILE A 104 -9.39 0.40 9.90
CA ILE A 104 -10.62 -0.26 9.42
C ILE A 104 -11.13 0.41 8.14
N SER A 105 -11.17 -0.33 7.05
CA SER A 105 -11.94 0.04 5.85
C SER A 105 -13.43 -0.15 6.09
N VAL A 106 -14.20 0.92 6.00
CA VAL A 106 -15.67 0.86 5.99
C VAL A 106 -16.16 0.22 4.70
N SER A 107 -15.51 0.46 3.56
CA SER A 107 -15.90 -0.17 2.30
C SER A 107 -15.88 -1.71 2.38
N MET A 108 -14.88 -2.28 3.05
CA MET A 108 -14.82 -3.72 3.31
C MET A 108 -15.85 -4.14 4.35
N LEU A 109 -15.89 -3.46 5.50
CA LEU A 109 -16.77 -3.86 6.60
C LEU A 109 -18.27 -3.73 6.25
N ALA A 110 -18.66 -2.64 5.57
CA ALA A 110 -20.04 -2.34 5.24
C ALA A 110 -20.54 -3.14 4.03
N TYR A 111 -19.71 -3.27 2.98
CA TYR A 111 -20.15 -3.75 1.66
C TYR A 111 -19.41 -4.99 1.16
N GLY A 112 -18.34 -5.43 1.81
CA GLY A 112 -17.49 -6.51 1.33
C GLY A 112 -16.43 -6.08 0.30
N GLY A 113 -16.10 -4.79 0.22
CA GLY A 113 -14.93 -4.29 -0.53
C GLY A 113 -15.25 -3.11 -1.46
N LEU A 114 -14.20 -2.52 -2.05
CA LEU A 114 -14.33 -1.34 -2.91
C LEU A 114 -15.26 -1.56 -4.11
N VAL A 115 -15.15 -2.69 -4.81
CA VAL A 115 -16.01 -2.97 -5.98
C VAL A 115 -17.47 -3.10 -5.56
N ALA A 116 -17.75 -3.83 -4.48
CA ALA A 116 -19.09 -4.02 -3.95
C ALA A 116 -19.72 -2.68 -3.48
N SER A 117 -18.90 -1.78 -2.92
CA SER A 117 -19.33 -0.43 -2.51
C SER A 117 -19.90 0.41 -3.65
N ARG A 118 -19.57 0.10 -4.91
CA ARG A 118 -19.97 0.88 -6.10
C ARG A 118 -21.32 0.45 -6.69
N THR A 119 -22.00 -0.52 -6.08
CA THR A 119 -23.31 -1.05 -6.51
C THR A 119 -24.34 -0.93 -5.38
N ASP A 120 -25.63 -1.00 -5.71
CA ASP A 120 -26.72 -0.89 -4.74
C ASP A 120 -27.15 -2.21 -4.08
N GLN A 121 -26.40 -3.30 -4.33
CA GLN A 121 -26.73 -4.65 -3.84
C GLN A 121 -26.87 -4.75 -2.31
N GLN A 122 -25.98 -4.08 -1.57
CA GLN A 122 -26.03 -4.03 -0.11
C GLN A 122 -26.95 -2.90 0.34
N SER A 123 -27.96 -3.22 1.17
CA SER A 123 -28.87 -2.21 1.73
C SER A 123 -28.15 -1.28 2.72
N TYR A 124 -28.76 -0.11 2.99
CA TYR A 124 -28.24 0.79 4.03
C TYR A 124 -28.30 0.15 5.42
N GLU A 125 -29.38 -0.59 5.71
CA GLU A 125 -29.61 -1.25 6.99
C GLU A 125 -28.57 -2.33 7.26
N ASP A 126 -28.25 -3.16 6.26
CA ASP A 126 -27.25 -4.22 6.39
C ASP A 126 -25.83 -3.63 6.48
N ALA A 127 -25.53 -2.61 5.66
CA ALA A 127 -24.28 -1.87 5.75
C ALA A 127 -24.08 -1.26 7.16
N LEU A 128 -25.12 -0.62 7.71
CA LEU A 128 -25.13 -0.05 9.06
C LEU A 128 -24.90 -1.12 10.12
N SER A 129 -25.62 -2.24 10.03
CA SER A 129 -25.48 -3.37 10.96
C SER A 129 -24.04 -3.88 11.03
N ASN A 130 -23.37 -4.00 9.89
CA ASN A 130 -21.98 -4.46 9.87
C ASN A 130 -21.03 -3.46 10.55
N ILE A 131 -21.13 -2.17 10.22
CA ILE A 131 -20.23 -1.15 10.78
C ILE A 131 -20.44 -0.87 12.26
N GLU A 132 -21.57 -1.27 12.86
CA GLU A 132 -21.75 -1.26 14.32
C GLU A 132 -20.71 -2.11 15.06
N ALA A 133 -20.00 -3.01 14.37
CA ALA A 133 -18.80 -3.65 14.91
C ALA A 133 -17.75 -2.66 15.43
N ILE A 134 -17.62 -1.46 14.83
CA ILE A 134 -16.69 -0.41 15.28
C ILE A 134 -17.08 0.11 16.67
N LYS A 135 -18.37 0.32 16.92
CA LYS A 135 -18.88 0.71 18.26
C LYS A 135 -18.67 -0.39 19.28
N ARG A 136 -19.01 -1.65 18.91
CA ARG A 136 -18.75 -2.82 19.75
C ARG A 136 -17.26 -2.95 20.10
N LEU A 137 -16.36 -2.61 19.16
CA LEU A 137 -14.91 -2.62 19.36
C LEU A 137 -14.48 -1.53 20.36
N ARG A 138 -14.98 -0.30 20.19
CA ARG A 138 -14.74 0.82 21.11
C ARG A 138 -15.18 0.48 22.54
N ASP A 139 -16.39 -0.07 22.71
CA ASP A 139 -16.93 -0.46 24.02
C ASP A 139 -16.03 -1.48 24.73
N LYS A 140 -15.45 -2.41 23.97
CA LYS A 140 -14.56 -3.44 24.49
C LYS A 140 -13.19 -2.89 24.89
N HIS A 141 -12.69 -1.87 24.17
CA HIS A 141 -11.37 -1.27 24.40
C HIS A 141 -11.36 0.25 24.21
N SER A 142 -11.85 0.99 25.20
CA SER A 142 -12.05 2.44 25.17
C SER A 142 -10.79 3.32 25.07
N LYS A 143 -9.59 2.73 24.97
CA LYS A 143 -8.29 3.46 24.98
C LYS A 143 -7.40 3.15 23.79
N LYS A 144 -7.73 2.13 22.99
CA LYS A 144 -6.92 1.75 21.84
C LYS A 144 -7.33 2.62 20.66
N PRO A 145 -6.38 3.12 19.84
CA PRO A 145 -6.71 3.93 18.68
C PRO A 145 -7.51 3.10 17.66
N ILE A 146 -8.58 3.68 17.16
CA ILE A 146 -9.42 3.17 16.08
C ILE A 146 -9.35 4.20 14.96
N TYR A 147 -8.58 3.88 13.92
CA TYR A 147 -8.52 4.65 12.70
C TYR A 147 -9.42 4.01 11.65
N VAL A 148 -10.18 4.83 10.95
CA VAL A 148 -11.18 4.39 10.00
C VAL A 148 -10.95 5.10 8.68
N PHE A 149 -11.20 4.40 7.59
CA PHE A 149 -11.26 5.02 6.28
C PHE A 149 -12.40 4.50 5.43
N ASP A 150 -12.85 5.34 4.52
CA ASP A 150 -13.81 4.98 3.48
C ASP A 150 -13.57 5.84 2.22
N THR A 151 -14.26 5.50 1.13
CA THR A 151 -14.20 6.26 -0.11
C THR A 151 -15.48 7.03 -0.40
N ILE A 152 -15.36 8.29 -0.78
CA ILE A 152 -16.37 9.01 -1.55
C ILE A 152 -16.39 8.38 -2.94
N GLN A 153 -17.53 7.81 -3.32
CA GLN A 153 -17.66 6.98 -4.52
C GLN A 153 -17.22 7.73 -5.77
N ARG A 154 -16.50 7.04 -6.65
CA ARG A 154 -16.04 7.61 -7.92
C ARG A 154 -17.13 8.07 -8.87
N LEU A 155 -16.68 8.77 -9.91
CA LEU A 155 -17.54 9.31 -10.97
C LEU A 155 -18.03 8.26 -11.99
N ALA A 156 -17.72 6.97 -11.85
CA ALA A 156 -18.06 5.95 -12.84
C ALA A 156 -18.46 4.60 -12.22
N VAL A 157 -19.25 3.80 -12.95
CA VAL A 157 -19.57 2.40 -12.60
C VAL A 157 -18.37 1.47 -12.80
N THR A 158 -18.41 0.23 -12.29
CA THR A 158 -17.35 -0.78 -12.55
C THR A 158 -17.45 -1.33 -13.97
N ALA A 159 -16.33 -1.38 -14.69
CA ALA A 159 -16.23 -1.97 -16.02
C ALA A 159 -15.58 -3.36 -15.94
N THR A 160 -16.23 -4.35 -16.53
CA THR A 160 -15.85 -5.78 -16.56
C THR A 160 -15.81 -6.37 -17.96
N ASP A 161 -16.29 -5.61 -18.95
CA ASP A 161 -16.45 -6.03 -20.34
C ASP A 161 -16.67 -4.78 -21.23
N PRO A 162 -16.69 -4.91 -22.57
CA PRO A 162 -16.88 -3.78 -23.47
C PRO A 162 -18.21 -3.03 -23.31
N GLU A 163 -19.30 -3.68 -22.87
CA GLU A 163 -20.58 -3.02 -22.65
C GLU A 163 -20.54 -2.18 -21.38
N THR A 164 -20.06 -2.74 -20.28
CA THR A 164 -19.91 -2.00 -19.01
C THR A 164 -18.87 -0.88 -19.10
N LEU A 165 -17.84 -1.02 -19.96
CA LEU A 165 -16.90 0.07 -20.28
C LEU A 165 -17.59 1.26 -20.97
N LYS A 166 -18.57 1.02 -21.84
CA LYS A 166 -19.37 2.10 -22.42
C LYS A 166 -20.14 2.86 -21.32
N TYR A 167 -20.74 2.15 -20.38
CA TYR A 167 -21.44 2.79 -19.25
C TYR A 167 -20.49 3.53 -18.32
N TYR A 168 -19.27 3.02 -18.10
CA TYR A 168 -18.22 3.73 -17.37
C TYR A 168 -17.98 5.13 -17.94
N GLU A 169 -17.78 5.24 -19.27
CA GLU A 169 -17.52 6.52 -19.93
C GLU A 169 -18.73 7.46 -19.87
N GLN A 170 -19.93 6.92 -20.16
CA GLN A 170 -21.17 7.71 -20.17
C GLN A 170 -21.54 8.23 -18.78
N ILE A 171 -21.45 7.39 -17.73
CA ILE A 171 -21.73 7.79 -16.34
C ILE A 171 -20.71 8.81 -15.87
N ARG A 172 -19.41 8.65 -16.23
CA ARG A 172 -18.38 9.63 -15.89
C ARG A 172 -18.68 11.00 -16.48
N GLU A 173 -19.01 11.04 -17.77
CA GLU A 173 -19.38 12.30 -18.43
C GLU A 173 -20.65 12.88 -17.80
N TRP A 174 -21.67 12.05 -17.58
CA TRP A 174 -22.94 12.47 -16.98
C TRP A 174 -22.74 13.07 -15.58
N ALA A 175 -21.97 12.41 -14.71
CA ALA A 175 -21.76 12.86 -13.33
C ALA A 175 -20.99 14.20 -13.26
N ILE A 176 -20.08 14.45 -14.22
CA ILE A 176 -19.39 15.74 -14.37
C ILE A 176 -20.38 16.80 -14.85
N LEU A 177 -21.10 16.55 -15.94
CA LEU A 177 -22.04 17.51 -16.52
C LEU A 177 -23.19 17.84 -15.59
N TYR A 178 -23.64 16.88 -14.77
CA TYR A 178 -24.69 17.11 -13.79
C TYR A 178 -24.27 18.18 -12.78
N ASP A 179 -23.06 18.08 -12.22
CA ASP A 179 -22.54 19.08 -11.28
C ASP A 179 -22.37 20.45 -11.96
N GLU A 180 -21.84 20.47 -13.18
CA GLU A 180 -21.65 21.69 -13.96
C GLU A 180 -22.96 22.41 -14.25
N VAL A 181 -24.00 21.68 -14.65
CA VAL A 181 -25.31 22.26 -14.99
C VAL A 181 -26.09 22.64 -13.74
N HIS A 182 -26.25 21.72 -12.79
CA HIS A 182 -27.17 21.88 -11.67
C HIS A 182 -26.57 22.65 -10.48
N ASN A 183 -25.28 22.49 -10.21
CA ASN A 183 -24.63 23.13 -9.06
C ASN A 183 -23.81 24.37 -9.46
N LEU A 184 -23.20 24.38 -10.65
CA LEU A 184 -22.36 25.49 -11.13
C LEU A 184 -23.06 26.42 -12.14
N GLY A 185 -24.24 26.04 -12.65
CA GLY A 185 -25.06 26.89 -13.52
C GLY A 185 -24.53 27.02 -14.96
N MET A 186 -23.79 26.03 -15.46
CA MET A 186 -23.29 25.98 -16.85
C MET A 186 -24.37 25.46 -17.81
N ILE A 187 -25.44 26.25 -18.00
CA ILE A 187 -26.66 25.85 -18.74
C ILE A 187 -26.38 25.46 -20.20
N GLU A 188 -25.31 25.99 -20.81
CA GLU A 188 -24.90 25.64 -22.17
C GLU A 188 -24.54 24.16 -22.35
N LYS A 189 -24.25 23.44 -21.26
CA LYS A 189 -23.95 22.01 -21.25
C LYS A 189 -25.18 21.11 -21.12
N LYS A 190 -26.35 21.70 -20.87
CA LYS A 190 -27.59 20.98 -20.61
C LYS A 190 -28.01 20.05 -21.75
N ASP A 191 -27.86 20.46 -23.01
CA ASP A 191 -28.29 19.63 -24.14
C ASP A 191 -27.53 18.29 -24.20
N ARG A 192 -26.24 18.28 -23.82
CA ARG A 192 -25.44 17.05 -23.74
C ARG A 192 -25.82 16.20 -22.52
N LEU A 193 -26.08 16.82 -21.37
CA LEU A 193 -26.59 16.13 -20.19
C LEU A 193 -27.92 15.42 -20.50
N ASP A 194 -28.89 16.14 -21.07
CA ASP A 194 -30.19 15.61 -21.49
C ASP A 194 -30.04 14.48 -22.54
N GLN A 195 -28.98 14.50 -23.36
CA GLN A 195 -28.68 13.42 -24.30
C GLN A 195 -28.19 12.16 -23.56
N LEU A 196 -27.23 12.30 -22.66
CA LEU A 196 -26.70 11.18 -21.87
C LEU A 196 -27.79 10.51 -21.04
N GLU A 197 -28.70 11.29 -20.43
CA GLU A 197 -29.85 10.76 -19.68
C GLU A 197 -30.80 9.91 -20.54
N ARG A 198 -30.82 10.10 -21.87
CA ARG A 198 -31.60 9.25 -22.80
C ARG A 198 -30.80 8.04 -23.30
N GLU A 199 -29.47 8.12 -23.29
CA GLU A 199 -28.58 7.07 -23.79
C GLU A 199 -28.23 6.04 -22.73
N ILE A 200 -28.15 6.46 -21.48
CA ILE A 200 -27.83 5.62 -20.32
C ILE A 200 -29.11 4.87 -19.90
N PRO A 201 -29.06 3.53 -19.74
CA PRO A 201 -30.19 2.79 -19.20
C PRO A 201 -30.55 3.28 -17.79
N GLU A 202 -31.85 3.49 -17.55
CA GLU A 202 -32.37 3.95 -16.25
C GLU A 202 -31.85 3.11 -15.08
N SER A 203 -31.85 1.78 -15.22
CA SER A 203 -31.35 0.87 -14.18
C SER A 203 -29.86 1.04 -13.84
N VAL A 204 -29.03 1.44 -14.81
CA VAL A 204 -27.59 1.68 -14.57
C VAL A 204 -27.40 2.98 -13.79
N LEU A 205 -28.18 4.01 -14.13
CA LEU A 205 -28.12 5.30 -13.44
C LEU A 205 -28.71 5.21 -12.02
N GLU A 206 -29.81 4.47 -11.85
CA GLU A 206 -30.43 4.22 -10.54
C GLU A 206 -29.48 3.45 -9.61
N ASP A 207 -28.88 2.33 -10.06
CA ASP A 207 -27.89 1.58 -9.27
C ASP A 207 -26.74 2.47 -8.81
N TYR A 208 -26.18 3.26 -9.73
CA TYR A 208 -25.10 4.19 -9.45
C TYR A 208 -25.48 5.25 -8.39
N LEU A 209 -26.67 5.85 -8.52
CA LEU A 209 -27.15 6.89 -7.60
C LEU A 209 -27.55 6.32 -6.24
N ASN A 210 -28.16 5.14 -6.20
CA ASN A 210 -28.54 4.46 -4.95
C ASN A 210 -27.31 4.09 -4.13
N ALA A 211 -26.29 3.48 -4.76
CA ALA A 211 -25.02 3.16 -4.12
C ALA A 211 -24.37 4.43 -3.54
N ARG A 212 -24.38 5.51 -4.34
CA ARG A 212 -23.79 6.79 -3.97
C ARG A 212 -24.50 7.45 -2.78
N GLU A 213 -25.83 7.48 -2.79
CA GLU A 213 -26.62 8.01 -1.68
C GLU A 213 -26.37 7.21 -0.38
N ARG A 214 -26.36 5.87 -0.47
CA ARG A 214 -26.05 4.99 0.66
C ARG A 214 -24.67 5.30 1.23
N ASN A 215 -23.64 5.33 0.38
CA ASN A 215 -22.26 5.56 0.80
C ASN A 215 -22.11 6.94 1.44
N HIS A 216 -22.74 7.98 0.87
CA HIS A 216 -22.71 9.33 1.45
C HIS A 216 -23.35 9.39 2.86
N LYS A 217 -24.45 8.67 3.09
CA LYS A 217 -25.07 8.53 4.42
C LYS A 217 -24.12 7.87 5.43
N ILE A 218 -23.44 6.80 5.01
CA ILE A 218 -22.44 6.11 5.85
C ILE A 218 -21.24 7.01 6.14
N ASN A 219 -20.67 7.68 5.13
CA ASN A 219 -19.56 8.63 5.32
C ASN A 219 -19.93 9.75 6.30
N SER A 220 -21.14 10.31 6.16
CA SER A 220 -21.65 11.33 7.07
C SER A 220 -21.73 10.80 8.51
N LEU A 221 -22.24 9.57 8.70
CA LEU A 221 -22.31 8.94 10.01
C LEU A 221 -20.93 8.73 10.64
N MET A 222 -19.89 8.44 9.85
CA MET A 222 -18.53 8.27 10.39
C MET A 222 -17.99 9.55 11.00
N ILE A 223 -18.35 10.72 10.46
CA ILE A 223 -17.99 12.02 11.06
C ILE A 223 -18.66 12.17 12.44
N ASP A 224 -19.91 11.74 12.61
CA ASP A 224 -20.57 11.75 13.92
C ASP A 224 -19.84 10.83 14.92
N TRP A 225 -19.32 9.68 14.44
CA TRP A 225 -18.56 8.75 15.27
C TRP A 225 -17.15 9.26 15.63
N VAL A 226 -16.62 10.24 14.91
CA VAL A 226 -15.42 10.98 15.34
C VAL A 226 -15.77 11.97 16.45
N GLU A 227 -16.91 12.65 16.33
CA GLU A 227 -17.39 13.60 17.35
C GLU A 227 -17.66 12.92 18.69
N ASP A 228 -18.33 11.76 18.68
CA ASP A 228 -18.67 11.00 19.90
C ASP A 228 -17.48 10.21 20.51
N GLY A 229 -16.33 10.19 19.83
CA GLY A 229 -15.11 9.51 20.26
C GLY A 229 -15.06 8.01 19.94
N THR A 230 -16.02 7.48 19.18
CA THR A 230 -15.95 6.11 18.66
C THR A 230 -14.73 5.93 17.75
N ILE A 231 -14.46 6.89 16.87
CA ILE A 231 -13.34 6.89 15.91
C ILE A 231 -12.32 7.96 16.33
N ASP A 232 -11.04 7.59 16.41
CA ASP A 232 -9.97 8.53 16.79
C ASP A 232 -9.47 9.35 15.60
N TYR A 233 -9.47 8.77 14.40
CA TYR A 233 -9.06 9.44 13.17
C TYR A 233 -9.79 8.83 11.96
N LEU A 234 -10.33 9.69 11.09
CA LEU A 234 -11.08 9.31 9.91
C LEU A 234 -10.43 9.87 8.64
N VAL A 235 -10.30 9.02 7.62
CA VAL A 235 -10.00 9.45 6.25
C VAL A 235 -11.19 9.13 5.35
N LEU A 236 -11.73 10.14 4.67
CA LEU A 236 -12.69 9.96 3.59
C LEU A 236 -11.98 10.30 2.28
N ALA A 237 -11.47 9.29 1.59
CA ALA A 237 -10.70 9.47 0.37
C ALA A 237 -11.62 9.57 -0.86
N GLN A 238 -11.21 10.25 -1.92
CA GLN A 238 -12.03 10.37 -3.15
C GLN A 238 -11.50 9.44 -4.23
N ASP A 239 -12.30 8.43 -4.56
CA ASP A 239 -12.04 7.45 -5.60
C ASP A 239 -12.24 8.09 -6.98
N ASP A 240 -11.26 7.98 -7.88
CA ASP A 240 -11.26 8.49 -9.27
C ASP A 240 -12.00 9.84 -9.51
N ALA A 241 -11.56 10.90 -8.83
CA ALA A 241 -12.18 12.24 -8.86
C ALA A 241 -11.98 13.01 -10.18
N ALA A 242 -12.49 14.24 -10.24
CA ALA A 242 -12.22 15.22 -11.29
C ALA A 242 -12.51 16.64 -10.76
N PRO A 243 -12.03 17.72 -11.41
CA PRO A 243 -12.29 19.07 -10.93
C PRO A 243 -13.78 19.41 -10.70
N HIS A 244 -14.68 18.82 -11.48
CA HIS A 244 -16.14 18.89 -11.29
C HIS A 244 -16.74 17.49 -11.23
N GLY A 245 -17.94 17.39 -10.65
CA GLY A 245 -18.75 16.18 -10.64
C GLY A 245 -19.43 15.93 -9.30
N LEU A 246 -20.33 14.93 -9.25
CA LEU A 246 -21.16 14.66 -8.07
C LEU A 246 -20.38 14.56 -6.74
N HIS A 247 -19.21 13.94 -6.76
CA HIS A 247 -18.32 13.82 -5.60
C HIS A 247 -17.96 15.17 -4.96
N ARG A 248 -17.87 16.25 -5.75
CA ARG A 248 -17.51 17.58 -5.25
C ARG A 248 -18.54 18.11 -4.25
N ALA A 249 -19.83 18.03 -4.59
CA ALA A 249 -20.92 18.48 -3.73
C ALA A 249 -21.02 17.62 -2.44
N GLU A 250 -20.76 16.32 -2.56
CA GLU A 250 -20.70 15.40 -1.42
C GLU A 250 -19.55 15.74 -0.49
N ARG A 251 -18.34 15.93 -1.04
CA ARG A 251 -17.17 16.38 -0.28
C ARG A 251 -17.47 17.70 0.43
N GLU A 252 -18.03 18.70 -0.25
CA GLU A 252 -18.35 20.00 0.36
C GLU A 252 -19.29 19.85 1.56
N THR A 253 -20.28 18.95 1.45
CA THR A 253 -21.20 18.64 2.56
C THR A 253 -20.47 17.97 3.73
N LEU A 254 -19.57 17.02 3.45
CA LEU A 254 -18.78 16.32 4.48
C LEU A 254 -17.77 17.25 5.17
N VAL A 255 -17.06 18.08 4.41
CA VAL A 255 -16.13 19.10 4.94
C VAL A 255 -16.88 20.08 5.83
N LYS A 256 -18.05 20.56 5.38
CA LYS A 256 -18.90 21.45 6.18
C LYS A 256 -19.31 20.78 7.50
N LYS A 257 -19.74 19.52 7.45
CA LYS A 257 -20.12 18.76 8.65
C LYS A 257 -18.97 18.61 9.64
N ALA A 258 -17.78 18.21 9.18
CA ALA A 258 -16.59 18.07 10.02
C ALA A 258 -16.25 19.39 10.73
N LYS A 259 -16.40 20.52 10.04
CA LYS A 259 -16.23 21.86 10.61
C LYS A 259 -17.32 22.22 11.62
N GLU A 260 -18.60 21.94 11.32
CA GLU A 260 -19.71 22.22 12.23
C GLU A 260 -19.62 21.44 13.55
N LEU A 261 -19.02 20.25 13.51
CA LEU A 261 -18.77 19.39 14.67
C LEU A 261 -17.40 19.62 15.33
N ASP A 262 -16.57 20.54 14.82
CA ASP A 262 -15.22 20.85 15.35
C ASP A 262 -14.30 19.61 15.42
N VAL A 263 -14.30 18.82 14.34
CA VAL A 263 -13.50 17.57 14.22
C VAL A 263 -12.52 17.59 13.03
N GLU A 264 -12.27 18.76 12.45
CA GLU A 264 -11.41 18.93 11.27
C GLU A 264 -9.93 18.54 11.49
N ASP A 265 -9.48 18.45 12.74
CA ASP A 265 -8.15 17.95 13.11
C ASP A 265 -8.06 16.41 13.11
N ARG A 266 -9.20 15.73 13.12
CA ARG A 266 -9.34 14.26 13.18
C ARG A 266 -10.03 13.66 11.96
N VAL A 267 -10.51 14.49 11.02
CA VAL A 267 -11.15 14.08 9.76
C VAL A 267 -10.35 14.64 8.59
N ALA A 268 -9.76 13.77 7.78
CA ALA A 268 -9.10 14.14 6.54
C ALA A 268 -9.93 13.74 5.32
N ILE A 269 -10.04 14.63 4.34
CA ILE A 269 -10.78 14.41 3.09
C ILE A 269 -9.92 14.86 1.91
N PHE A 270 -9.57 13.92 1.02
CA PHE A 270 -8.63 14.15 -0.09
C PHE A 270 -8.75 13.10 -1.21
N PRO A 271 -8.28 13.37 -2.45
CA PRO A 271 -8.19 12.35 -3.51
C PRO A 271 -7.23 11.20 -3.17
N GLY A 272 -7.67 9.96 -3.34
CA GLY A 272 -6.96 8.74 -2.97
C GLY A 272 -7.94 7.58 -2.73
N ALA A 273 -7.43 6.35 -2.58
CA ALA A 273 -8.27 5.20 -2.19
C ALA A 273 -7.43 4.04 -1.63
N ASP A 274 -6.62 3.42 -2.49
CA ASP A 274 -5.94 2.15 -2.22
C ASP A 274 -4.84 2.29 -1.14
N GLU A 275 -4.17 3.44 -1.11
CA GLU A 275 -3.05 3.71 -0.23
C GLU A 275 -3.44 4.01 1.22
N VAL A 276 -4.72 4.33 1.46
CA VAL A 276 -5.17 4.89 2.74
C VAL A 276 -4.94 3.94 3.92
N GLY A 277 -5.06 2.62 3.68
CA GLY A 277 -4.73 1.61 4.69
C GLY A 277 -3.26 1.70 5.13
N THR A 278 -2.34 1.87 4.17
CA THR A 278 -0.90 2.07 4.41
C THR A 278 -0.65 3.40 5.13
N VAL A 279 -1.31 4.48 4.70
CA VAL A 279 -1.22 5.82 5.31
C VAL A 279 -1.62 5.77 6.80
N LEU A 280 -2.73 5.10 7.14
CA LEU A 280 -3.20 5.01 8.53
C LEU A 280 -2.37 4.05 9.38
N LEU A 281 -1.79 3.00 8.80
CA LEU A 281 -0.78 2.18 9.49
C LEU A 281 0.47 2.98 9.81
N SER A 282 0.92 3.84 8.90
CA SER A 282 2.01 4.78 9.16
C SER A 282 1.70 5.70 10.34
N ARG A 283 0.51 6.33 10.33
CA ARG A 283 0.04 7.16 11.45
C ARG A 283 0.09 6.39 12.77
N PHE A 284 -0.36 5.13 12.78
CA PHE A 284 -0.33 4.30 13.97
C PHE A 284 1.12 4.06 14.44
N ALA A 285 2.00 3.60 13.55
CA ALA A 285 3.39 3.28 13.87
C ALA A 285 4.15 4.50 14.41
N LEU A 286 3.98 5.66 13.78
CA LEU A 286 4.62 6.93 14.20
C LEU A 286 4.13 7.36 15.59
N ASN A 287 2.82 7.26 15.87
CA ASN A 287 2.26 7.58 17.19
C ASN A 287 2.76 6.63 18.29
N GLU A 288 2.85 5.32 18.01
CA GLU A 288 3.40 4.35 18.97
C GLU A 288 4.88 4.62 19.27
N MET A 289 5.65 5.01 18.24
CA MET A 289 7.04 5.38 18.41
C MET A 289 7.22 6.79 18.99
N ARG A 290 6.19 7.65 18.93
CA ARG A 290 6.23 9.09 19.25
C ARG A 290 7.29 9.84 18.45
N ILE A 291 7.40 9.48 17.18
CA ILE A 291 8.34 10.08 16.22
C ILE A 291 7.51 10.49 15.01
N HIS A 292 7.65 11.75 14.61
CA HIS A 292 6.87 12.36 13.54
C HIS A 292 7.84 13.09 12.61
N PRO A 293 8.43 12.38 11.63
CA PRO A 293 9.41 12.94 10.72
C PRO A 293 8.87 14.15 9.97
N LYS A 294 9.72 15.14 9.77
CA LYS A 294 9.45 16.30 8.93
C LYS A 294 9.71 15.97 7.47
N VAL A 295 8.83 16.42 6.58
CA VAL A 295 8.87 16.11 5.15
C VAL A 295 8.91 17.40 4.34
N ALA A 296 9.95 17.57 3.53
CA ALA A 296 9.99 18.54 2.43
C ALA A 296 9.62 17.85 1.11
N VAL A 297 9.23 18.64 0.10
CA VAL A 297 8.75 18.14 -1.19
C VAL A 297 9.46 18.89 -2.30
N GLU A 298 10.02 18.15 -3.26
CA GLU A 298 10.66 18.71 -4.45
C GLU A 298 10.05 18.09 -5.71
N TYR A 299 9.88 18.90 -6.76
CA TYR A 299 9.23 18.52 -8.00
C TYR A 299 10.22 18.53 -9.18
N SER A 300 10.27 17.44 -9.96
CA SER A 300 11.13 17.37 -11.16
C SER A 300 10.61 18.21 -12.34
N GLY A 301 9.35 18.64 -12.31
CA GLY A 301 8.67 19.26 -13.44
C GLY A 301 7.78 20.42 -13.01
N ILE A 302 6.50 20.36 -13.37
CA ILE A 302 5.50 21.32 -12.93
C ILE A 302 5.35 21.28 -11.41
N ASP A 303 5.27 22.46 -10.79
CA ASP A 303 5.03 22.58 -9.36
C ASP A 303 3.63 22.09 -9.01
N GLY A 304 3.48 21.43 -7.86
CA GLY A 304 2.20 20.88 -7.41
C GLY A 304 1.10 21.93 -7.24
N SER A 305 1.45 23.19 -6.95
CA SER A 305 0.48 24.29 -6.83
C SER A 305 -0.09 24.77 -8.16
N GLU A 306 0.54 24.40 -9.27
CA GLU A 306 0.13 24.76 -10.64
C GLU A 306 -0.52 23.59 -11.40
N TRP A 307 -0.67 22.44 -10.75
CA TRP A 307 -1.13 21.20 -11.39
C TRP A 307 -2.17 20.45 -10.55
N THR A 308 -3.21 19.97 -11.22
CA THR A 308 -4.14 18.97 -10.68
C THR A 308 -3.88 17.67 -11.41
N ALA A 309 -3.52 16.62 -10.67
CA ALA A 309 -3.24 15.33 -11.27
C ALA A 309 -4.52 14.68 -11.85
N PRO A 310 -4.39 13.81 -12.86
CA PRO A 310 -5.51 12.97 -13.28
C PRO A 310 -6.13 12.25 -12.08
N PHE A 311 -7.46 12.19 -12.06
CA PHE A 311 -8.24 11.58 -10.97
C PHE A 311 -8.26 12.35 -9.65
N GLU A 312 -7.92 13.64 -9.66
CA GLU A 312 -7.99 14.54 -8.51
C GLU A 312 -8.89 15.77 -8.76
N ASP A 313 -9.30 16.44 -7.68
CA ASP A 313 -10.14 17.66 -7.70
C ASP A 313 -9.50 18.87 -7.00
N THR A 314 -8.22 18.76 -6.60
CA THR A 314 -7.45 19.82 -5.93
C THR A 314 -6.08 19.97 -6.59
N THR A 315 -5.36 21.05 -6.30
CA THR A 315 -3.95 21.15 -6.67
C THR A 315 -3.15 20.07 -5.93
N PHE A 316 -2.11 19.57 -6.60
CA PHE A 316 -1.39 18.39 -6.15
C PHE A 316 -0.61 18.65 -4.85
N ASP A 317 -0.09 19.87 -4.66
CA ASP A 317 0.54 20.31 -3.40
C ASP A 317 -0.37 20.16 -2.17
N VAL A 318 -1.64 20.56 -2.30
CA VAL A 318 -2.65 20.41 -1.25
C VAL A 318 -2.91 18.94 -0.95
N ASN A 319 -2.91 18.08 -1.98
CA ASN A 319 -3.10 16.66 -1.77
C ASN A 319 -1.89 16.03 -1.06
N VAL A 320 -0.66 16.39 -1.47
CA VAL A 320 0.59 15.97 -0.81
C VAL A 320 0.61 16.38 0.66
N GLU A 321 0.30 17.63 0.98
CA GLU A 321 0.28 18.11 2.37
C GLU A 321 -0.70 17.30 3.23
N LYS A 322 -1.90 17.05 2.72
CA LYS A 322 -2.91 16.23 3.42
C LYS A 322 -2.43 14.79 3.63
N HIS A 323 -1.75 14.18 2.67
CA HIS A 323 -1.19 12.83 2.81
C HIS A 323 -0.07 12.78 3.84
N ILE A 324 0.85 13.75 3.86
CA ILE A 324 1.91 13.84 4.88
C ILE A 324 1.29 13.89 6.28
N ILE A 325 0.29 14.77 6.47
CA ILE A 325 -0.42 14.90 7.74
C ILE A 325 -1.18 13.61 8.07
N ALA A 326 -1.91 13.02 7.13
CA ALA A 326 -2.69 11.79 7.31
C ALA A 326 -1.83 10.52 7.53
N ALA A 327 -0.57 10.53 7.11
CA ALA A 327 0.42 9.50 7.44
C ALA A 327 1.11 9.74 8.79
N GLY A 328 0.96 10.94 9.36
CA GLY A 328 1.46 11.28 10.70
C GLY A 328 2.81 12.00 10.68
N GLY A 329 3.31 12.35 9.49
CA GLY A 329 4.46 13.23 9.30
C GLY A 329 4.12 14.70 9.52
N LYS A 330 5.11 15.57 9.34
CA LYS A 330 4.96 17.02 9.46
C LYS A 330 5.49 17.71 8.20
N PRO A 331 4.65 18.40 7.42
CA PRO A 331 5.14 19.13 6.25
C PRO A 331 6.05 20.28 6.70
N VAL A 332 7.16 20.47 5.99
CA VAL A 332 8.06 21.63 6.11
C VAL A 332 8.36 22.18 4.72
N ARG A 333 8.74 23.45 4.65
CA ARG A 333 9.06 24.12 3.38
C ARG A 333 10.52 23.95 2.99
N ASP A 334 11.41 24.14 3.96
CA ASP A 334 12.84 24.11 3.72
C ASP A 334 13.36 22.69 3.91
N GLU A 335 14.08 22.19 2.90
CA GLU A 335 14.69 20.87 2.90
C GLU A 335 15.72 20.66 4.02
N ASP A 336 16.46 21.71 4.36
CA ASP A 336 17.40 21.73 5.49
C ASP A 336 16.73 21.29 6.80
N ASP A 337 15.47 21.66 7.00
CA ASP A 337 14.67 21.33 8.18
C ASP A 337 14.03 19.94 8.12
N ALA A 338 14.08 19.26 6.97
CA ALA A 338 13.41 17.99 6.73
C ALA A 338 14.25 16.79 7.21
N ASP A 339 13.54 15.79 7.75
CA ASP A 339 14.08 14.46 8.05
C ASP A 339 14.03 13.55 6.81
N ILE A 340 13.02 13.77 5.96
CA ILE A 340 12.80 13.08 4.68
C ILE A 340 12.50 14.11 3.59
N VAL A 341 13.06 13.93 2.40
CA VAL A 341 12.67 14.67 1.20
C VAL A 341 11.83 13.74 0.30
N LEU A 342 10.61 14.15 0.00
CA LEU A 342 9.74 13.48 -0.96
C LEU A 342 10.01 14.08 -2.35
N MET A 343 10.74 13.32 -3.15
CA MET A 343 11.09 13.65 -4.52
C MET A 343 9.97 13.20 -5.45
N ILE A 344 9.30 14.16 -6.07
CA ILE A 344 8.13 13.91 -6.91
C ILE A 344 8.50 14.08 -8.38
N ASN A 345 8.46 12.99 -9.14
CA ASN A 345 8.55 13.10 -10.58
C ASN A 345 7.21 13.58 -11.14
N SER A 346 7.11 14.86 -11.49
CA SER A 346 5.89 15.50 -11.98
C SER A 346 5.95 15.78 -13.49
N PRO A 347 4.80 15.96 -14.17
CA PRO A 347 4.79 16.24 -15.60
C PRO A 347 5.58 17.49 -15.98
N LYS A 348 6.07 17.51 -17.22
CA LYS A 348 6.76 18.68 -17.78
C LYS A 348 5.92 19.96 -17.74
N LYS A 349 6.59 21.10 -17.62
CA LYS A 349 5.95 22.43 -17.65
C LYS A 349 5.33 22.70 -19.03
N LYS A 350 4.27 23.50 -19.07
CA LYS A 350 3.59 23.84 -20.33
C LYS A 350 4.54 24.60 -21.26
N GLY A 351 4.73 24.07 -22.48
CA GLY A 351 5.60 24.66 -23.49
C GLY A 351 7.06 24.19 -23.44
N GLN A 352 7.42 23.38 -22.45
CA GLN A 352 8.75 22.78 -22.32
C GLN A 352 9.00 21.73 -23.41
N SER A 353 10.18 21.81 -24.03
CA SER A 353 10.69 20.84 -24.98
C SER A 353 11.14 19.55 -24.29
N ASN A 354 11.30 18.47 -25.07
CA ASN A 354 11.81 17.21 -24.51
C ASN A 354 13.31 17.29 -24.15
N ALA A 355 14.06 18.27 -24.68
CA ALA A 355 15.46 18.46 -24.28
C ALA A 355 15.54 19.07 -22.88
N GLU A 356 14.80 20.15 -22.65
CA GLU A 356 14.69 20.79 -21.32
C GLU A 356 14.13 19.81 -20.27
N ARG A 357 13.17 18.95 -20.64
CA ARG A 357 12.67 17.93 -19.71
C ARG A 357 13.74 16.92 -19.29
N ARG A 358 14.66 16.55 -20.20
CA ARG A 358 15.76 15.65 -19.85
C ARG A 358 16.77 16.33 -18.93
N GLU A 359 17.06 17.61 -19.16
CA GLU A 359 17.89 18.41 -18.27
C GLU A 359 17.25 18.51 -16.87
N ASP A 360 15.94 18.79 -16.77
CA ASP A 360 15.21 18.78 -15.49
C ASP A 360 15.31 17.40 -14.77
N LEU A 361 15.27 16.29 -15.51
CA LEU A 361 15.43 14.94 -14.93
C LEU A 361 16.86 14.63 -14.51
N ASP A 362 17.86 15.12 -15.26
CA ASP A 362 19.28 15.01 -14.90
C ASP A 362 19.53 15.77 -13.58
N GLU A 363 19.07 17.02 -13.48
CA GLU A 363 19.16 17.85 -12.25
C GLU A 363 18.41 17.19 -11.07
N PHE A 364 17.23 16.63 -11.32
CA PHE A 364 16.44 15.96 -10.28
C PHE A 364 17.14 14.71 -9.70
N VAL A 365 17.86 13.95 -10.54
CA VAL A 365 18.60 12.76 -10.09
C VAL A 365 19.94 13.14 -9.44
N GLU A 366 20.59 14.21 -9.90
CA GLU A 366 21.75 14.80 -9.23
C GLU A 366 21.37 15.22 -7.79
N GLU A 367 20.25 15.92 -7.62
CA GLU A 367 19.74 16.33 -6.30
C GLU A 367 19.43 15.11 -5.40
N ILE A 368 18.80 14.06 -5.93
CA ILE A 368 18.57 12.81 -5.18
C ILE A 368 19.88 12.25 -4.63
N ASN A 369 20.95 12.25 -5.43
CA ASN A 369 22.24 11.73 -5.02
C ASN A 369 22.90 12.63 -3.97
N ASP A 370 22.89 13.95 -4.17
CA ASP A 370 23.44 14.90 -3.20
C ASP A 370 22.75 14.73 -1.82
N LEU A 371 21.43 14.59 -1.80
CA LEU A 371 20.67 14.31 -0.57
C LEU A 371 21.09 13.00 0.11
N LEU A 372 21.25 11.92 -0.66
CA LEU A 372 21.69 10.65 -0.12
C LEU A 372 23.12 10.72 0.43
N GLU A 373 24.03 11.42 -0.26
CA GLU A 373 25.42 11.64 0.19
C GLU A 373 25.51 12.47 1.47
N GLU A 374 24.60 13.44 1.63
CA GLU A 374 24.43 14.21 2.87
C GLU A 374 23.77 13.40 4.01
N GLY A 375 23.28 12.20 3.70
CA GLY A 375 22.62 11.31 4.64
C GLY A 375 21.17 11.69 4.95
N LYS A 376 20.55 12.52 4.10
CA LYS A 376 19.10 12.76 4.10
C LYS A 376 18.38 11.49 3.66
N GLN A 377 17.15 11.34 4.12
CA GLN A 377 16.31 10.22 3.71
C GLN A 377 15.49 10.65 2.50
N VAL A 378 15.54 9.88 1.43
CA VAL A 378 14.86 10.22 0.17
C VAL A 378 13.79 9.19 -0.14
N ALA A 379 12.58 9.66 -0.43
CA ALA A 379 11.49 8.85 -0.96
C ALA A 379 11.08 9.39 -2.32
N ILE A 380 10.80 8.52 -3.28
CA ILE A 380 10.45 8.92 -4.65
C ILE A 380 9.01 8.49 -4.95
N THR A 381 8.23 9.39 -5.54
CA THR A 381 6.93 9.08 -6.12
C THR A 381 6.85 9.60 -7.55
N ASP A 382 6.62 8.70 -8.50
CA ASP A 382 6.54 9.04 -9.92
C ASP A 382 5.10 9.15 -10.41
N VAL A 383 4.63 10.39 -10.49
CA VAL A 383 3.25 10.72 -10.88
C VAL A 383 3.16 11.29 -12.28
N THR A 384 4.26 11.23 -13.06
CA THR A 384 4.31 11.78 -14.43
C THR A 384 3.34 11.06 -15.35
N ILE A 385 3.23 9.74 -15.22
CA ILE A 385 2.35 8.91 -16.03
C ILE A 385 1.45 8.08 -15.12
N THR A 386 0.14 8.19 -15.29
CA THR A 386 -0.79 7.40 -14.47
C THR A 386 -0.61 5.90 -14.73
N ASN A 387 -0.62 5.11 -13.64
CA ASN A 387 -0.50 3.66 -13.64
C ASN A 387 0.85 3.06 -14.06
N LYS A 388 1.93 3.85 -14.26
CA LYS A 388 3.25 3.29 -14.62
C LYS A 388 4.40 4.28 -14.43
N ALA A 389 5.59 3.73 -14.26
CA ALA A 389 6.84 4.48 -14.21
C ALA A 389 7.18 5.19 -15.53
N ASP A 390 7.76 6.38 -15.41
CA ASP A 390 8.47 7.12 -16.45
C ASP A 390 9.79 6.41 -16.78
N PRO A 391 9.92 5.81 -17.98
CA PRO A 391 11.14 5.09 -18.35
C PRO A 391 12.40 5.98 -18.32
N GLU A 392 12.27 7.29 -18.61
CA GLU A 392 13.42 8.21 -18.61
C GLU A 392 13.96 8.46 -17.19
N LEU A 393 13.09 8.43 -16.17
CA LEU A 393 13.51 8.49 -14.78
C LEU A 393 14.16 7.16 -14.35
N ILE A 394 13.53 6.02 -14.69
CA ILE A 394 14.05 4.70 -14.32
C ILE A 394 15.48 4.50 -14.84
N GLU A 395 15.75 4.86 -16.09
CA GLU A 395 17.09 4.77 -16.70
C GLU A 395 18.15 5.52 -15.85
N ARG A 396 17.87 6.77 -15.48
CA ARG A 396 18.79 7.59 -14.65
C ARG A 396 18.95 7.03 -13.25
N LEU A 397 17.86 6.61 -12.60
CA LEU A 397 17.92 6.01 -11.26
C LEU A 397 18.79 4.76 -11.26
N GLN A 398 18.70 3.91 -12.29
CA GLN A 398 19.52 2.72 -12.44
C GLN A 398 21.01 3.04 -12.63
N GLU A 399 21.32 4.13 -13.34
CA GLU A 399 22.70 4.52 -13.64
C GLU A 399 23.38 5.23 -12.47
N GLU A 400 22.65 6.07 -11.75
CA GLU A 400 23.25 7.08 -10.87
C GLU A 400 22.92 6.88 -9.40
N VAL A 401 21.80 6.22 -9.06
CA VAL A 401 21.30 6.15 -7.68
C VAL A 401 21.52 4.78 -7.06
N LYS A 402 22.01 4.75 -5.82
CA LYS A 402 22.05 3.52 -5.02
C LYS A 402 20.66 3.20 -4.48
N LEU A 403 19.86 2.51 -5.29
CA LEU A 403 18.46 2.23 -5.01
C LEU A 403 18.15 1.64 -3.62
N PRO A 404 18.99 0.76 -3.02
CA PRO A 404 18.74 0.26 -1.66
C PRO A 404 18.79 1.32 -0.54
N GLU A 405 19.34 2.51 -0.82
CA GLU A 405 19.39 3.63 0.13
C GLU A 405 18.08 4.44 0.15
N LEU A 406 17.20 4.28 -0.85
CA LEU A 406 15.90 4.94 -0.89
C LEU A 406 14.97 4.43 0.23
N PHE A 407 14.13 5.32 0.73
CA PHE A 407 13.12 5.01 1.77
C PHE A 407 11.79 4.57 1.18
N ALA A 408 11.52 4.91 -0.09
CA ALA A 408 10.45 4.34 -0.90
C ALA A 408 10.69 4.70 -2.38
N TYR A 409 10.12 3.90 -3.27
CA TYR A 409 9.90 4.24 -4.67
C TYR A 409 8.55 3.67 -5.08
N THR A 410 7.69 4.47 -5.70
CA THR A 410 6.41 4.02 -6.25
C THR A 410 6.06 4.78 -7.53
N ALA A 411 5.39 4.10 -8.46
CA ALA A 411 5.03 4.63 -9.78
C ALA A 411 3.73 4.03 -10.36
N TRP A 412 2.89 3.41 -9.53
CA TRP A 412 1.62 2.81 -9.95
C TRP A 412 0.39 3.62 -9.49
N GLY A 413 -0.76 3.33 -10.08
CA GLY A 413 -2.04 3.90 -9.67
C GLY A 413 -2.24 5.36 -10.07
N THR A 414 -3.12 6.02 -9.32
CA THR A 414 -3.32 7.47 -9.36
C THR A 414 -2.23 8.19 -8.54
N ALA A 415 -2.14 9.52 -8.66
CA ALA A 415 -1.12 10.27 -7.94
C ALA A 415 -1.27 10.18 -6.40
N GLY A 416 -2.52 10.16 -5.90
CA GLY A 416 -2.85 9.84 -4.50
C GLY A 416 -2.32 8.47 -4.06
N ASN A 417 -2.69 7.40 -4.78
CA ASN A 417 -2.24 6.04 -4.49
C ASN A 417 -0.71 5.95 -4.38
N ASN A 418 -0.04 6.61 -5.32
CA ASN A 418 1.41 6.61 -5.43
C ASN A 418 2.06 7.31 -4.23
N MET A 419 1.74 8.59 -3.99
CA MET A 419 2.39 9.35 -2.92
C MET A 419 2.07 8.81 -1.53
N GLY A 420 0.84 8.32 -1.29
CA GLY A 420 0.48 7.76 0.01
C GLY A 420 1.16 6.42 0.28
N SER A 421 1.42 5.62 -0.75
CA SER A 421 2.21 4.39 -0.64
C SER A 421 3.68 4.70 -0.30
N ALA A 422 4.30 5.65 -1.03
CA ALA A 422 5.66 6.10 -0.75
C ALA A 422 5.81 6.67 0.66
N LEU A 423 4.95 7.63 1.04
CA LEU A 423 4.96 8.24 2.37
C LEU A 423 4.71 7.21 3.47
N GLY A 424 3.78 6.29 3.25
CA GLY A 424 3.46 5.22 4.17
C GLY A 424 4.66 4.33 4.49
N GLN A 425 5.42 3.90 3.47
CA GLN A 425 6.65 3.13 3.67
C GLN A 425 7.78 3.98 4.29
N ALA A 426 8.06 5.13 3.70
CA ALA A 426 9.21 5.95 4.05
C ALA A 426 9.15 6.46 5.51
N LEU A 427 8.00 6.97 5.94
CA LEU A 427 7.82 7.51 7.29
C LEU A 427 7.96 6.42 8.35
N GLN A 428 7.39 5.24 8.12
CA GLN A 428 7.50 4.11 9.04
C GLN A 428 8.94 3.64 9.18
N ARG A 429 9.66 3.53 8.05
CA ARG A 429 11.06 3.15 8.04
C ARG A 429 11.93 4.18 8.76
N SER A 430 11.69 5.47 8.51
CA SER A 430 12.34 6.60 9.17
C SER A 430 12.20 6.55 10.68
N ALA A 431 10.95 6.52 11.14
CA ALA A 431 10.65 6.48 12.57
C ALA A 431 11.25 5.24 13.26
N PHE A 432 11.24 4.08 12.59
CA PHE A 432 11.85 2.86 13.10
C PHE A 432 13.37 3.01 13.31
N LEU A 433 14.07 3.56 12.32
CA LEU A 433 15.51 3.79 12.39
C LEU A 433 15.90 4.84 13.42
N GLU A 434 15.10 5.92 13.55
CA GLU A 434 15.31 6.96 14.55
C GLU A 434 15.08 6.43 15.98
N LYS A 435 14.01 5.65 16.18
CA LYS A 435 13.69 5.05 17.49
C LYS A 435 14.83 4.17 18.00
N GLY A 436 15.50 3.47 17.10
CA GLY A 436 16.81 2.86 17.33
C GLY A 436 16.89 1.89 18.53
N ASN A 437 17.65 2.30 19.56
CA ASN A 437 18.32 1.51 20.63
C ASN A 437 17.52 0.45 21.40
N GLN A 438 16.23 0.30 21.12
CA GLN A 438 15.27 -0.49 21.89
C GLN A 438 14.98 -1.85 21.25
N PHE A 439 15.40 -2.06 20.00
CA PHE A 439 15.02 -3.25 19.24
C PHE A 439 16.10 -4.33 19.20
N GLY A 440 15.65 -5.59 19.24
CA GLY A 440 16.52 -6.74 19.08
C GLY A 440 16.93 -6.96 17.63
N VAL A 441 18.10 -7.57 17.41
CA VAL A 441 18.64 -7.88 16.08
C VAL A 441 17.64 -8.58 15.15
N PRO A 442 16.83 -9.56 15.61
CA PRO A 442 15.86 -10.19 14.73
C PRO A 442 14.87 -9.19 14.11
N LEU A 443 14.38 -8.21 14.88
CA LEU A 443 13.42 -7.22 14.38
C LEU A 443 14.07 -6.25 13.39
N THR A 444 15.28 -5.76 13.68
CA THR A 444 15.98 -4.82 12.79
C THR A 444 16.32 -5.44 11.43
N VAL A 445 16.70 -6.72 11.42
CA VAL A 445 16.99 -7.45 10.17
C VAL A 445 15.69 -7.72 9.40
N ASP A 446 14.63 -8.13 10.09
CA ASP A 446 13.33 -8.40 9.48
C ASP A 446 12.69 -7.15 8.86
N ALA A 447 12.75 -6.01 9.56
CA ALA A 447 12.29 -4.73 9.06
C ALA A 447 13.08 -4.27 7.83
N ALA A 448 14.42 -4.41 7.87
CA ALA A 448 15.26 -4.07 6.72
C ALA A 448 15.01 -4.98 5.51
N LYS A 449 14.81 -6.29 5.76
CA LYS A 449 14.49 -7.27 4.71
C LYS A 449 13.19 -6.88 4.02
N THR A 450 12.17 -6.59 4.82
CA THR A 450 10.84 -6.25 4.31
C THR A 450 10.86 -4.93 3.51
N HIS A 451 11.63 -3.94 3.97
CA HIS A 451 11.87 -2.69 3.25
C HIS A 451 12.45 -2.94 1.85
N ILE A 452 13.50 -3.77 1.75
CA ILE A 452 14.12 -4.12 0.47
C ILE A 452 13.17 -4.92 -0.43
N ASN A 453 12.41 -5.86 0.12
CA ASN A 453 11.41 -6.60 -0.64
C ASN A 453 10.40 -5.64 -1.30
N LEU A 454 9.94 -4.61 -0.59
CA LEU A 454 9.02 -3.61 -1.13
C LEU A 454 9.65 -2.73 -2.22
N LEU A 455 10.89 -2.27 -2.03
CA LEU A 455 11.58 -1.49 -3.06
C LEU A 455 11.75 -2.30 -4.35
N LEU A 456 12.27 -3.52 -4.24
CA LEU A 456 12.45 -4.40 -5.40
C LEU A 456 11.11 -4.72 -6.08
N SER A 457 10.07 -5.03 -5.30
CA SER A 457 8.72 -5.26 -5.81
C SER A 457 8.21 -4.05 -6.59
N SER A 458 8.40 -2.83 -6.07
CA SER A 458 7.89 -1.60 -6.69
C SER A 458 8.60 -1.28 -8.00
N PHE A 459 9.92 -1.47 -8.10
CA PHE A 459 10.63 -1.30 -9.37
C PHE A 459 10.17 -2.32 -10.43
N VAL A 460 10.02 -3.59 -10.07
CA VAL A 460 9.60 -4.63 -11.03
C VAL A 460 8.14 -4.45 -11.46
N ASN A 461 7.25 -4.21 -10.50
CA ASN A 461 5.82 -4.03 -10.76
C ASN A 461 5.58 -2.73 -11.55
N ASP A 462 6.05 -1.60 -11.04
CA ASP A 462 5.63 -0.30 -11.55
C ASP A 462 6.35 0.08 -12.84
N HIS A 463 7.51 -0.53 -13.13
CA HIS A 463 8.22 -0.41 -14.41
C HIS A 463 7.94 -1.60 -15.35
N HIS A 464 8.56 -2.77 -15.14
CA HIS A 464 8.51 -3.85 -16.14
C HIS A 464 7.11 -4.39 -16.38
N TYR A 465 6.32 -4.63 -15.32
CA TYR A 465 4.96 -5.10 -15.54
C TYR A 465 4.12 -4.04 -16.23
N ARG A 466 4.10 -2.81 -15.71
CA ARG A 466 3.23 -1.75 -16.22
C ARG A 466 3.61 -1.22 -17.61
N ASN A 467 4.90 -1.15 -17.93
CA ASN A 467 5.38 -0.62 -19.20
C ASN A 467 5.50 -1.68 -20.30
N GLU A 468 5.81 -2.93 -19.95
CA GLU A 468 6.21 -3.96 -20.91
C GLU A 468 5.29 -5.19 -20.83
N VAL A 469 5.38 -5.97 -19.76
CA VAL A 469 4.77 -7.31 -19.68
C VAL A 469 3.24 -7.25 -19.76
N MET A 470 2.59 -6.25 -19.16
CA MET A 470 1.13 -6.09 -19.26
C MET A 470 0.68 -5.89 -20.71
N ALA A 471 1.46 -5.16 -21.53
CA ALA A 471 1.14 -4.94 -22.94
C ALA A 471 1.32 -6.23 -23.76
N GLU A 472 2.33 -7.04 -23.43
CA GLU A 472 2.56 -8.34 -24.05
C GLU A 472 1.46 -9.35 -23.67
N ALA A 473 1.10 -9.41 -22.38
CA ALA A 473 0.00 -10.24 -21.90
C ALA A 473 -1.34 -9.87 -22.57
N ARG A 474 -1.59 -8.58 -22.82
CA ARG A 474 -2.75 -8.14 -23.62
C ARG A 474 -2.75 -8.67 -25.04
N ASN A 475 -1.58 -8.82 -25.66
CA ASN A 475 -1.48 -9.41 -27.00
C ASN A 475 -1.81 -10.91 -26.95
N LEU A 476 -1.32 -11.63 -25.94
CA LEU A 476 -1.67 -13.04 -25.71
C LEU A 476 -3.18 -13.20 -25.51
N VAL A 477 -3.81 -12.40 -24.65
CA VAL A 477 -5.27 -12.44 -24.45
C VAL A 477 -6.04 -12.24 -25.77
N LYS A 478 -5.57 -11.32 -26.64
CA LYS A 478 -6.18 -11.12 -27.96
C LYS A 478 -6.01 -12.33 -28.88
N GLU A 479 -4.85 -12.98 -28.85
CA GLU A 479 -4.60 -14.20 -29.62
C GLU A 479 -5.50 -15.36 -29.18
N LEU A 480 -5.79 -15.45 -27.87
CA LEU A 480 -6.73 -16.40 -27.28
C LEU A 480 -8.20 -16.04 -27.56
N ASN A 481 -8.49 -14.83 -28.03
CA ASN A 481 -9.83 -14.22 -28.09
C ASN A 481 -10.49 -14.09 -26.71
N GLY A 482 -9.68 -13.90 -25.66
CA GLY A 482 -10.12 -13.74 -24.28
C GLY A 482 -10.56 -12.32 -23.91
N ASN A 483 -10.88 -12.13 -22.63
CA ASN A 483 -11.28 -10.85 -22.05
C ASN A 483 -10.27 -10.40 -20.97
N GLU A 484 -9.58 -9.28 -21.19
CA GLU A 484 -8.54 -8.79 -20.26
C GLU A 484 -9.08 -8.32 -18.89
N TRP A 485 -10.39 -8.03 -18.80
CA TRP A 485 -11.07 -7.62 -17.57
C TRP A 485 -11.63 -8.81 -16.78
N ASN A 486 -11.69 -9.99 -17.40
CA ASN A 486 -12.11 -11.24 -16.80
C ASN A 486 -11.56 -12.42 -17.64
N LEU A 487 -10.40 -12.93 -17.25
CA LEU A 487 -9.65 -13.94 -17.99
C LEU A 487 -10.37 -15.30 -18.02
N GLY A 488 -11.13 -15.64 -16.98
CA GLY A 488 -11.88 -16.91 -16.92
C GLY A 488 -10.99 -18.11 -17.23
N ASP A 489 -11.38 -18.90 -18.25
CA ASP A 489 -10.66 -20.11 -18.66
C ASP A 489 -9.22 -19.83 -19.15
N ASP A 490 -8.91 -18.60 -19.58
CA ASP A 490 -7.57 -18.20 -20.05
C ASP A 490 -6.63 -17.82 -18.89
N TYR A 491 -7.12 -17.77 -17.64
CA TYR A 491 -6.37 -17.26 -16.50
C TYR A 491 -5.03 -17.98 -16.29
N ASP A 492 -5.02 -19.32 -16.25
CA ASP A 492 -3.81 -20.08 -15.94
C ASP A 492 -2.72 -19.84 -17.00
N GLU A 493 -3.07 -19.82 -18.28
CA GLU A 493 -2.14 -19.59 -19.39
C GLU A 493 -1.55 -18.17 -19.36
N VAL A 494 -2.40 -17.17 -19.11
CA VAL A 494 -1.98 -15.76 -19.04
C VAL A 494 -1.17 -15.48 -17.77
N ASN A 495 -1.54 -16.07 -16.63
CA ASN A 495 -0.80 -15.98 -15.38
C ASN A 495 0.59 -16.62 -15.50
N ASP A 496 0.67 -17.80 -16.13
CA ASP A 496 1.94 -18.47 -16.42
C ASP A 496 2.84 -17.60 -17.31
N PHE A 497 2.29 -17.00 -18.36
CA PHE A 497 3.02 -16.05 -19.21
C PHE A 497 3.58 -14.87 -18.40
N VAL A 498 2.75 -14.22 -17.58
CA VAL A 498 3.17 -13.06 -16.76
C VAL A 498 4.27 -13.44 -15.78
N ARG A 499 4.13 -14.59 -15.11
CA ARG A 499 5.15 -15.11 -14.18
C ARG A 499 6.47 -15.37 -14.90
N ASP A 500 6.42 -16.06 -16.02
CA ASP A 500 7.61 -16.45 -16.77
C ASP A 500 8.33 -15.22 -17.37
N ALA A 501 7.58 -14.21 -17.81
CA ALA A 501 8.12 -12.94 -18.31
C ALA A 501 8.76 -12.08 -17.21
N LEU A 502 8.14 -11.94 -16.04
CA LEU A 502 8.65 -11.07 -14.95
C LEU A 502 9.75 -11.71 -14.09
N THR A 503 9.85 -13.04 -14.06
CA THR A 503 10.88 -13.75 -13.29
C THR A 503 12.30 -13.27 -13.62
N PRO A 504 12.76 -13.28 -14.90
CA PRO A 504 14.11 -12.82 -15.23
C PRO A 504 14.33 -11.34 -14.91
N HIS A 505 13.33 -10.49 -15.10
CA HIS A 505 13.43 -9.07 -14.70
C HIS A 505 13.63 -8.92 -13.19
N THR A 506 12.92 -9.70 -12.38
CA THR A 506 13.08 -9.65 -10.91
C THR A 506 14.49 -10.07 -10.48
N GLU A 507 15.04 -11.11 -11.11
CA GLU A 507 16.41 -11.58 -10.88
C GLU A 507 17.44 -10.53 -11.32
N GLU A 508 17.27 -9.95 -12.49
CA GLU A 508 18.17 -8.93 -13.03
C GLU A 508 18.20 -7.67 -12.15
N TRP A 509 17.02 -7.18 -11.72
CA TRP A 509 16.95 -6.04 -10.80
C TRP A 509 17.71 -6.32 -9.51
N TYR A 510 17.49 -7.51 -8.93
CA TYR A 510 18.20 -7.92 -7.73
C TYR A 510 19.71 -7.96 -7.96
N GLU A 511 20.18 -8.66 -9.00
CA GLU A 511 21.60 -8.88 -9.27
C GLU A 511 22.36 -7.58 -9.56
N ASN A 512 21.76 -6.67 -10.33
CA ASN A 512 22.42 -5.46 -10.79
C ASN A 512 22.37 -4.33 -9.76
N TYR A 513 21.28 -4.19 -9.00
CA TYR A 513 21.04 -2.98 -8.19
C TYR A 513 20.92 -3.22 -6.68
N PHE A 514 20.65 -4.46 -6.23
CA PHE A 514 20.44 -4.76 -4.80
C PHE A 514 21.50 -5.69 -4.20
N ALA A 515 21.99 -6.67 -4.96
CA ALA A 515 22.91 -7.68 -4.46
C ALA A 515 24.23 -7.06 -3.95
N ASN A 516 24.69 -7.53 -2.79
CA ASN A 516 25.91 -7.08 -2.10
C ASN A 516 25.92 -5.61 -1.67
N GLN A 517 24.79 -4.90 -1.81
CA GLN A 517 24.65 -3.55 -1.29
C GLN A 517 24.43 -3.57 0.23
N SER A 518 24.89 -2.51 0.89
CA SER A 518 24.75 -2.35 2.34
C SER A 518 23.68 -1.33 2.65
N LEU A 519 22.94 -1.55 3.73
CA LEU A 519 21.94 -0.61 4.23
C LEU A 519 21.97 -0.52 5.74
N VAL A 520 21.52 0.62 6.26
CA VAL A 520 21.30 0.80 7.68
C VAL A 520 20.12 -0.05 8.12
N ILE A 521 20.35 -0.99 9.04
CA ILE A 521 19.31 -1.85 9.60
C ILE A 521 18.81 -1.37 10.96
N GLY A 522 19.58 -0.53 11.65
CA GLY A 522 19.18 0.08 12.91
C GLY A 522 20.26 0.97 13.51
N LYS A 523 19.87 1.79 14.48
CA LYS A 523 20.79 2.68 15.22
C LYS A 523 20.78 2.34 16.71
N ARG A 524 21.95 2.36 17.37
CA ARG A 524 22.10 2.29 18.83
C ARG A 524 23.03 3.37 19.38
N GLY A 525 22.45 4.49 19.79
CA GLY A 525 23.16 5.66 20.28
C GLY A 525 23.86 6.32 19.12
N LYS A 526 25.19 6.40 19.17
CA LYS A 526 26.01 6.87 18.05
C LYS A 526 26.40 5.76 17.06
N ASN A 527 26.09 4.50 17.36
CA ASN A 527 26.47 3.38 16.53
C ASN A 527 25.36 3.10 15.50
N THR A 528 25.74 3.06 14.23
CA THR A 528 24.89 2.56 13.15
C THR A 528 25.19 1.08 12.94
N PHE A 529 24.16 0.28 12.72
CA PHE A 529 24.31 -1.12 12.33
C PHE A 529 23.91 -1.28 10.88
N GLU A 530 24.74 -2.00 10.14
CA GLU A 530 24.55 -2.26 8.74
C GLU A 530 24.21 -3.73 8.51
N GLY A 531 23.46 -3.97 7.45
CA GLY A 531 23.22 -5.28 6.88
C GLY A 531 23.62 -5.28 5.42
N GLU A 532 23.98 -6.44 4.92
CA GLU A 532 24.28 -6.70 3.51
C GLU A 532 23.15 -7.53 2.91
N ILE A 533 22.69 -7.15 1.72
CA ILE A 533 21.74 -7.95 0.93
C ILE A 533 22.54 -9.05 0.23
N VAL A 534 22.39 -10.31 0.65
CA VAL A 534 23.29 -11.40 0.22
C VAL A 534 22.65 -12.40 -0.73
N GLU A 535 21.32 -12.51 -0.75
CA GLU A 535 20.63 -13.53 -1.55
C GLU A 535 19.18 -13.11 -1.86
N LEU A 536 18.69 -13.40 -3.07
CA LEU A 536 17.27 -13.47 -3.39
C LEU A 536 16.83 -14.92 -3.22
N THR A 537 16.09 -15.19 -2.15
CA THR A 537 15.71 -16.55 -1.75
C THR A 537 14.41 -17.04 -2.38
N ASP A 538 13.51 -16.13 -2.75
CA ASP A 538 12.25 -16.43 -3.42
C ASP A 538 11.76 -15.22 -4.24
N ARG A 539 10.84 -15.47 -5.17
CA ARG A 539 10.17 -14.45 -6.01
C ARG A 539 8.83 -14.96 -6.51
N GLU A 540 7.80 -14.90 -5.67
CA GLU A 540 6.45 -15.27 -6.09
C GLU A 540 5.89 -14.19 -7.03
N ILE A 541 5.40 -14.61 -8.19
CA ILE A 541 4.73 -13.75 -9.16
C ILE A 541 3.42 -14.41 -9.59
N LYS A 542 2.32 -13.64 -9.52
CA LYS A 542 1.00 -14.07 -9.98
C LYS A 542 0.08 -12.87 -10.25
N LEU A 543 -0.92 -13.07 -11.08
CA LEU A 543 -2.06 -12.16 -11.16
C LEU A 543 -2.96 -12.43 -9.94
N PRO A 544 -3.25 -11.42 -9.09
CA PRO A 544 -4.04 -11.64 -7.88
C PRO A 544 -5.52 -11.84 -8.18
N TRP A 545 -6.01 -11.26 -9.27
CA TRP A 545 -7.37 -11.41 -9.79
C TRP A 545 -7.29 -11.91 -11.22
N GLU A 546 -8.41 -12.40 -11.76
CA GLU A 546 -8.55 -12.86 -13.13
C GLU A 546 -8.55 -11.70 -14.15
N ARG A 547 -7.60 -10.77 -14.06
CA ARG A 547 -7.45 -9.61 -14.95
C ARG A 547 -6.02 -9.10 -15.00
N LEU A 548 -5.70 -8.33 -16.05
CA LEU A 548 -4.34 -7.80 -16.27
C LEU A 548 -4.03 -6.47 -15.57
N PHE A 549 -4.89 -5.99 -14.67
CA PHE A 549 -4.66 -4.66 -14.08
C PHE A 549 -3.72 -4.69 -12.87
N GLU A 550 -3.64 -5.79 -12.12
CA GLU A 550 -2.71 -5.94 -11.00
C GLU A 550 -1.79 -7.14 -11.21
N VAL A 551 -0.59 -7.06 -10.63
CA VAL A 551 0.29 -8.20 -10.44
C VAL A 551 0.78 -8.20 -9.00
N PHE A 552 0.94 -9.39 -8.43
CA PHE A 552 1.68 -9.61 -7.21
C PHE A 552 3.13 -9.95 -7.56
N VAL A 553 4.08 -9.21 -6.99
CA VAL A 553 5.51 -9.51 -7.06
C VAL A 553 6.05 -9.54 -5.63
N GLY A 554 6.26 -10.73 -5.10
CA GLY A 554 6.72 -10.97 -3.73
C GLY A 554 8.16 -11.50 -3.69
N PRO A 555 9.19 -10.65 -3.85
CA PRO A 555 10.57 -11.06 -3.69
C PRO A 555 10.89 -11.28 -2.21
N GLU A 556 11.77 -12.22 -1.92
CA GLU A 556 12.23 -12.50 -0.57
C GLU A 556 13.76 -12.46 -0.51
N VAL A 557 14.33 -11.37 -0.01
CA VAL A 557 15.78 -11.25 0.15
C VAL A 557 16.26 -11.80 1.50
N LYS A 558 17.55 -12.09 1.58
CA LYS A 558 18.26 -12.38 2.83
C LYS A 558 19.22 -11.23 3.13
N ILE A 559 19.13 -10.73 4.37
CA ILE A 559 20.06 -9.74 4.89
C ILE A 559 20.94 -10.37 5.97
N GLU A 560 22.25 -10.22 5.83
CA GLU A 560 23.24 -10.60 6.85
C GLU A 560 23.79 -9.35 7.54
N ARG A 561 23.77 -9.35 8.87
CA ARG A 561 24.31 -8.24 9.65
C ARG A 561 25.84 -8.22 9.56
N LYS A 562 26.40 -7.04 9.29
CA LYS A 562 27.85 -6.80 9.30
C LYS A 562 28.43 -6.68 10.70
#